data_AF-A0A1X9LLM4-F1
#
_entry.id   AF-A0A1X9LLM4-F1
#
_cell.length_a   1.000
_cell.length_b   1.000
_cell.length_c   1.000
_cell.angle_alpha   90.00
_cell.angle_beta   90.00
_cell.angle_gamma   90.00
#
_symmetry.space_group_name_H-M   'P 1'
#
loop_
_entity.id
_entity.type
_entity.pdbx_description
1 polymer ?
#
loop_
_entity_poly.entity_id
_entity_poly.type
_entity_poly.pdbx_seq_one_letter_code
_entity_poly.pdbx_strand_id
1 'polypeptide(L)' 'MGIVVVRASDTVAHLFEEGADVDRDMPVGTAYRLRDGWHLKHARRHDRFAWVGPYDSPEEAAEHYTPIEATGPIPRIAV' A
#
# COMPACT_ATOMS: atom_id res chain seq x y z
N MET A 1 3.67 12.54 -7.17
CA MET A 1 4.55 11.39 -6.91
C MET A 1 3.81 10.18 -7.44
N GLY A 2 4.30 9.58 -8.53
CA GLY A 2 3.65 8.40 -9.13
C GLY A 2 3.97 7.14 -8.33
N ILE A 3 3.06 6.16 -8.37
CA ILE A 3 3.28 4.82 -7.82
C ILE A 3 3.21 3.82 -8.96
N VAL A 4 4.18 2.91 -9.01
CA VAL A 4 4.24 1.83 -9.99
C VAL A 4 3.88 0.51 -9.32
N VAL A 5 3.04 -0.28 -9.98
CA VAL A 5 2.60 -1.59 -9.52
C VAL A 5 3.44 -2.67 -10.20
N VAL A 6 4.08 -3.52 -9.39
CA VAL A 6 4.79 -4.71 -9.83
C VAL A 6 4.03 -5.93 -9.32
N ARG A 7 3.41 -6.69 -10.23
CA ARG A 7 2.70 -7.93 -9.84
C ARG A 7 3.71 -9.02 -9.50
N ALA A 8 3.65 -9.50 -8.27
CA ALA A 8 4.43 -10.65 -7.80
C ALA A 8 3.69 -11.97 -8.06
N SER A 9 2.35 -11.94 -7.98
CA SER A 9 1.48 -13.08 -8.28
C SER A 9 0.05 -12.61 -8.60
N ASP A 10 -0.86 -13.56 -8.83
CA ASP A 10 -2.31 -13.30 -9.00
C ASP A 10 -2.97 -12.70 -7.75
N THR A 11 -2.31 -12.80 -6.60
CA THR A 11 -2.85 -12.39 -5.29
C THR A 11 -1.97 -11.38 -4.56
N VAL A 12 -0.81 -11.02 -5.12
CA VAL A 12 0.14 -10.10 -4.49
C VAL A 12 0.72 -9.15 -5.54
N ALA A 13 0.66 -7.86 -5.26
CA ALA A 13 1.35 -6.84 -6.04
C ALA A 13 2.10 -5.87 -5.12
N HIS A 14 3.33 -5.53 -5.49
CA HIS A 14 4.16 -4.58 -4.78
C HIS A 14 4.00 -3.18 -5.39
N LEU A 15 3.91 -2.17 -4.53
CA LEU A 15 3.83 -0.77 -4.93
C LEU A 15 5.17 -0.12 -4.66
N PHE A 16 5.74 0.53 -5.67
CA PHE A 16 6.99 1.26 -5.61
C PHE A 16 6.78 2.73 -5.99
N GLU A 17 7.67 3.60 -5.54
CA GLU A 17 7.71 4.96 -6.08
C GLU A 17 8.14 4.92 -7.55
N GLU A 18 7.58 5.82 -8.35
CA GLU A 18 8.01 5.99 -9.74
C GLU A 18 9.52 6.31 -9.81
N GLY A 19 10.26 5.50 -10.57
CA GLY A 19 11.71 5.61 -10.69
C GLY A 19 12.52 4.79 -9.67
N ALA A 20 11.87 4.07 -8.74
CA ALA A 20 12.55 3.14 -7.84
C ALA A 20 13.18 1.95 -8.59
N ASP A 21 14.32 1.49 -8.10
CA ASP A 21 14.95 0.26 -8.57
C ASP A 21 14.28 -0.92 -7.85
N VAL A 22 13.37 -1.61 -8.54
CA VAL A 22 12.55 -2.69 -7.96
C VAL A 22 13.36 -3.88 -7.44
N ASP A 23 14.62 -4.02 -7.86
CA ASP A 23 15.52 -5.10 -7.41
C ASP A 23 16.30 -4.72 -6.14
N ARG A 24 16.39 -3.42 -5.81
CA ARG A 24 17.20 -2.91 -4.70
C ARG A 24 16.40 -2.17 -3.64
N ASP A 25 15.32 -1.53 -4.04
CA ASP A 25 14.49 -0.72 -3.18
C ASP A 25 13.41 -1.56 -2.51
N MET A 26 12.98 -1.09 -1.34
CA MET A 26 11.84 -1.70 -0.65
C MET A 26 10.54 -1.11 -1.19
N PRO A 27 9.50 -1.92 -1.40
CA PRO A 27 8.20 -1.39 -1.80
C PRO A 27 7.65 -0.47 -0.71
N VAL A 28 6.93 0.56 -1.13
CA VAL A 28 6.23 1.49 -0.21
C VAL A 28 4.92 0.90 0.33
N GLY A 29 4.37 -0.08 -0.39
CA GLY A 29 3.21 -0.85 0.05
C GLY A 29 3.08 -2.17 -0.69
N THR A 30 2.16 -3.02 -0.25
CA THR A 30 1.83 -4.28 -0.92
C THR A 30 0.32 -4.43 -0.96
N ALA A 31 -0.23 -4.63 -2.16
CA ALA A 31 -1.62 -4.97 -2.38
C ALA A 31 -1.80 -6.49 -2.34
N TYR A 32 -2.72 -6.96 -1.51
CA TYR A 32 -3.08 -8.36 -1.36
C TYR A 32 -4.51 -8.59 -1.82
N ARG A 33 -4.73 -9.61 -2.66
CA ARG A 33 -6.08 -10.02 -3.05
C ARG A 33 -6.69 -10.86 -1.94
N LEU A 34 -7.69 -10.31 -1.25
CA LEU A 34 -8.50 -11.00 -0.25
C LEU A 34 -9.85 -11.43 -0.87
N ARG A 35 -10.73 -12.01 -0.06
CA ARG A 35 -12.01 -12.58 -0.52
C ARG A 35 -12.96 -11.52 -1.09
N ASP A 36 -12.84 -10.29 -0.62
CA ASP A 36 -13.71 -9.14 -0.87
C ASP A 36 -13.04 -8.06 -1.75
N GLY A 37 -11.80 -8.27 -2.19
CA GLY A 37 -11.09 -7.35 -3.08
C GLY A 37 -9.61 -7.20 -2.75
N TRP A 38 -8.95 -6.26 -3.42
CA TRP A 38 -7.56 -5.92 -3.19
C TRP A 38 -7.42 -4.98 -1.99
N HIS A 39 -6.51 -5.31 -1.09
CA HIS A 39 -6.22 -4.54 0.11
C HIS A 39 -4.77 -4.10 0.12
N LEU A 40 -4.54 -2.81 0.20
CA LEU A 40 -3.22 -2.23 0.29
C LEU A 40 -2.77 -2.19 1.75
N LYS A 41 -1.60 -2.76 2.01
CA LYS A 41 -0.86 -2.61 3.26
C LYS A 41 0.34 -1.68 3.07
N HIS A 42 0.45 -0.65 3.90
CA HIS A 42 1.64 0.20 3.95
C HIS A 42 2.85 -0.56 4.50
N ALA A 43 4.01 -0.43 3.85
CA ALA A 43 5.22 -1.12 4.27
C ALA A 43 5.76 -0.60 5.62
N ARG A 44 5.62 0.70 5.87
CA ARG A 44 6.15 1.40 7.06
C ARG A 44 5.13 1.65 8.16
N ARG A 45 3.87 1.23 7.98
CA ARG A 45 2.80 1.40 8.97
C ARG A 45 2.43 0.05 9.55
N HIS A 46 2.42 -0.06 10.87
CA HIS A 46 2.14 -1.31 11.59
C HIS A 46 0.96 -1.18 12.58
N ASP A 47 0.14 -0.14 12.44
CA ASP A 47 -1.07 0.07 13.25
C ASP A 47 -2.34 -0.41 12.51
N ARG A 48 -3.49 -0.19 13.13
CA ARG A 48 -4.80 -0.56 12.55
C ARG A 48 -5.14 0.15 11.23
N PHE A 49 -4.46 1.25 10.92
CA PHE A 49 -4.65 2.05 9.71
C PHE A 49 -3.60 1.71 8.63
N ALA A 50 -2.78 0.68 8.87
CA ALA A 50 -1.83 0.19 7.87
C ALA A 50 -2.50 -0.39 6.62
N TRP A 51 -3.79 -0.72 6.71
CA TRP A 51 -4.57 -1.37 5.67
C TRP A 51 -5.67 -0.45 5.14
N VAL A 52 -5.81 -0.41 3.82
CA VAL A 52 -6.89 0.31 3.12
C VAL A 52 -7.43 -0.54 1.97
N GLY A 53 -8.68 -0.28 1.59
CA GLY A 53 -9.46 -1.08 0.63
C GLY A 53 -10.82 -1.50 1.21
N PRO A 54 -11.57 -2.38 0.51
CA PRO A 54 -11.18 -3.08 -0.72
C PRO A 54 -11.13 -2.20 -1.97
N TYR A 55 -10.34 -2.62 -2.95
CA TYR A 55 -10.25 -2.08 -4.32
C TYR A 55 -10.51 -3.19 -5.34
N ASP A 56 -10.91 -2.84 -6.56
CA ASP A 56 -11.14 -3.75 -7.68
C ASP A 56 -9.84 -4.29 -8.27
N SER A 57 -8.74 -3.52 -8.18
CA SER A 57 -7.43 -3.87 -8.73
C SER A 57 -6.27 -3.33 -7.89
N PRO A 58 -5.04 -3.90 -8.00
CA PRO A 58 -3.87 -3.32 -7.36
C PRO A 58 -3.44 -1.98 -7.98
N GLU A 59 -3.81 -1.72 -9.24
CA GLU A 59 -3.61 -0.44 -9.90
C GLU A 59 -4.48 0.66 -9.27
N GLU A 60 -5.76 0.38 -9.01
CA GLU A 60 -6.63 1.28 -8.23
C GLU A 60 -6.08 1.50 -6.81
N ALA A 61 -5.60 0.44 -6.16
CA ALA A 61 -4.96 0.57 -4.86
C ALA A 61 -3.74 1.52 -4.87
N ALA A 62 -3.01 1.59 -5.99
CA ALA A 62 -1.90 2.51 -6.18
C ALA A 62 -2.34 3.96 -6.41
N GLU A 63 -3.46 4.18 -7.12
CA GLU A 63 -4.06 5.52 -7.28
C GLU A 63 -4.49 6.13 -5.94
N HIS A 64 -4.92 5.30 -4.99
CA HIS A 64 -5.32 5.70 -3.65
C HIS A 64 -4.19 5.68 -2.61
N TYR A 65 -2.95 5.36 -3.02
CA TYR A 65 -1.82 5.33 -2.10
C TYR A 65 -1.55 6.72 -1.50
N THR A 66 -1.54 6.80 -0.16
CA THR A 66 -1.22 8.03 0.58
C THR A 66 0.03 7.80 1.44
N PRO A 67 1.15 8.53 1.22
CA PRO A 67 2.36 8.39 2.03
C PRO A 67 2.06 8.53 3.52
N ILE A 68 2.80 7.79 4.36
CA ILE A 68 2.52 7.74 5.81
C ILE A 68 2.59 9.14 6.46
N GLU A 69 3.48 10.01 5.96
CA GLU A 69 3.66 11.40 6.38
C GLU A 69 2.39 12.23 6.16
N ALA A 70 1.58 11.87 5.14
CA ALA A 70 0.32 12.52 4.81
C ALA A 70 -0.88 11.91 5.54
N THR A 71 -0.72 10.79 6.25
CA THR A 71 -1.82 10.09 6.95
C THR A 71 -2.10 10.59 8.37
N GLY A 72 -1.39 11.63 8.82
CA GLY A 72 -1.60 12.29 10.11
C GLY A 72 -1.09 11.49 11.33
N PRO A 73 -1.03 12.12 12.52
CA PRO A 73 -0.58 11.46 13.74
C PRO A 73 -1.55 10.36 14.17
N ILE A 74 -1.02 9.26 14.73
CA ILE A 74 -1.84 8.24 15.37
C ILE A 74 -2.61 8.91 16.53
N PRO A 75 -3.96 8.93 16.51
CA PRO A 75 -4.72 9.49 17.62
C PRO A 75 -4.43 8.65 18.87
N ARG A 76 -3.78 9.25 19.87
CA ARG A 76 -3.64 8.62 21.18
C ARG A 76 -5.03 8.58 21.80
N ILE A 77 -5.56 7.38 22.02
CA ILE A 77 -6.74 7.22 22.85
C ILE A 77 -6.29 7.55 24.28
N ALA A 78 -6.73 8.69 24.82
CA ALA A 78 -6.62 8.94 26.25
C ALA A 78 -7.55 7.95 26.95
N VAL A 79 -6.96 7.12 27.82
CA VAL A 79 -7.68 6.18 28.68
C VAL A 79 -7.95 6.84 30.01
#